data_AF-A0A375I1N9-F1
#
_entry.id   AF-A0A375I1N9-F1
#
_cell.length_a   1.000
_cell.length_b   1.000
_cell.length_c   1.000
_cell.angle_alpha   90.00
_cell.angle_beta   90.00
_cell.angle_gamma   90.00
#
_symmetry.space_group_name_H-M   'P 1'
#
loop_
_entity.id
_entity.type
_entity.pdbx_description
1 polymer ?
#
loop_
_entity_poly.entity_id
_entity_poly.type
_entity_poly.pdbx_seq_one_letter_code
_entity_poly.pdbx_strand_id
1 'polypeptide(L)'
;MSTAYPPTAYPPMPVVWQQPYEPELPTTPVRYHGLWRSARWRVWRPVVGALVAGVLWFAATIGFGLAAIVMTLSGGDVSADDYVEQLTTGGGLTPELFIMNNLALACSIPIVWLVARIHSQPIGFVHSVTGRFRWRWFGGCLLMFLPLWVVFIALSMILTGTGLGGLSVNDDTVVLLLGLLLTTPIQCAGEEWFFRGGINRLVASCFPQRTRTLRIVSAVTGCAVSSLFFMLAHGAQDPWLNIFYVGFGIGCCLMCYHTGGLEASTAMHIINNMTAMALLPFSDISHLMDRSEGAGSPLSLLQLVFIAVATVLVCWRARARGLATTSTPAPAAPPAPAGPWPQAVPVPAAPYGAPVPVPSYQQPTGHPASQWGGWYAPQQAAPPQWGGQLPAPQWGDPSPVPAEPVSRPPVEADVPTTTAARPPVEADVPTTTTARTWPASPPAEGMNRPGGAQGAGWLGDPPAPAAQQPVGMPPVDRPGTAAPWGAEPSDDVLASWGPPVDRPRIMEGEPPFDEGAAPRQEE
;
A
#
# COMPACT_ATOMS: atom_id res chain seq x y z
N MET A 1 -6.74 48.46 -68.17
CA MET A 1 -7.83 48.07 -67.26
C MET A 1 -7.31 46.92 -66.42
N SER A 2 -7.09 47.14 -65.12
CA SER A 2 -6.64 46.09 -64.19
C SER A 2 -7.88 45.54 -63.47
N THR A 3 -8.19 44.27 -63.71
CA THR A 3 -9.26 43.55 -63.01
C THR A 3 -8.79 43.19 -61.60
N ALA A 4 -9.28 43.92 -60.60
CA ALA A 4 -9.11 43.56 -59.20
C ALA A 4 -9.99 42.35 -58.87
N TYR A 5 -9.37 41.25 -58.44
CA TYR A 5 -10.10 40.12 -57.87
C TYR A 5 -10.64 40.48 -56.47
N PRO A 6 -11.86 40.07 -56.11
CA PRO A 6 -12.40 40.30 -54.77
C PRO A 6 -11.57 39.54 -53.72
N PRO A 7 -11.41 40.08 -52.50
CA PRO A 7 -10.67 39.41 -51.44
C PRO A 7 -11.35 38.09 -51.07
N THR A 8 -10.57 37.00 -51.14
CA THR A 8 -11.00 35.67 -50.73
C THR A 8 -11.26 35.67 -49.23
N ALA A 9 -12.53 35.67 -48.83
CA ALA A 9 -12.91 35.48 -47.44
C ALA A 9 -12.70 34.01 -47.06
N TYR A 10 -11.62 33.72 -46.33
CA TYR A 10 -11.46 32.40 -45.74
C TYR A 10 -12.51 32.20 -44.64
N PRO A 11 -13.22 31.06 -44.60
CA PRO A 11 -14.12 30.77 -43.50
C PRO A 11 -13.34 30.76 -42.18
N PRO A 12 -13.92 31.23 -41.06
CA PRO A 12 -13.26 31.19 -39.78
C PRO A 12 -12.85 29.73 -39.49
N MET A 13 -11.56 29.52 -39.27
CA MET A 13 -11.04 28.21 -38.89
C MET A 13 -11.82 27.75 -37.64
N PRO A 14 -12.36 26.52 -37.62
CA PRO A 14 -13.07 26.04 -36.46
C PRO A 14 -12.13 26.11 -35.26
N VAL A 15 -12.55 26.82 -34.21
CA VAL A 15 -11.84 26.86 -32.94
C VAL A 15 -11.82 25.42 -32.43
N VAL A 16 -10.66 24.77 -32.55
CA VAL A 16 -10.45 23.45 -31.96
C VAL A 16 -10.41 23.69 -30.46
N TRP A 17 -11.53 23.41 -29.79
CA TRP A 17 -11.59 23.36 -28.33
C TRP A 17 -10.65 22.25 -27.87
N GLN A 18 -9.38 22.61 -27.60
CA GLN A 18 -8.46 21.70 -26.94
C GLN A 18 -9.00 21.43 -25.54
N GLN A 19 -9.42 20.20 -25.30
CA GLN A 19 -9.79 19.75 -23.96
C GLN A 19 -8.63 20.06 -23.01
N PRO A 20 -8.87 20.67 -21.83
CA PRO A 20 -7.82 20.94 -20.87
C PRO A 20 -7.07 19.65 -20.55
N TYR A 21 -5.74 19.66 -20.66
CA TYR A 21 -4.92 18.51 -20.29
C TYR A 21 -5.12 18.17 -18.81
N GLU A 22 -5.75 17.03 -18.53
CA GLU A 22 -5.85 16.50 -17.17
C GLU A 22 -4.70 15.51 -16.92
N PRO A 23 -3.77 15.80 -15.99
CA PRO A 23 -2.69 14.89 -15.67
C PRO A 23 -3.19 13.62 -14.98
N GLU A 24 -2.51 12.50 -15.23
CA GLU A 24 -2.80 11.18 -14.64
C GLU A 24 -2.47 11.13 -13.15
N LEU A 25 -1.43 11.85 -12.75
CA LEU A 25 -0.98 11.94 -11.38
C LEU A 25 -1.45 13.24 -10.72
N PRO A 26 -1.55 13.28 -9.38
CA PRO A 26 -1.84 14.49 -8.64
C PRO A 26 -0.84 15.63 -8.94
N THR A 27 -1.34 16.85 -9.07
CA THR A 27 -0.54 18.08 -9.29
C THR A 27 0.04 18.66 -8.01
N THR A 28 -0.21 18.01 -6.87
CA THR A 28 0.38 18.34 -5.57
C THR A 28 0.96 17.07 -4.93
N PRO A 29 1.92 17.20 -4.00
CA PRO A 29 2.45 16.03 -3.31
C PRO A 29 1.36 15.36 -2.46
N VAL A 30 1.03 14.10 -2.77
CA VAL A 30 0.08 13.31 -1.99
C VAL A 30 0.72 12.05 -1.45
N ARG A 31 0.20 11.52 -0.34
CA ARG A 31 0.65 10.24 0.21
C ARG A 31 0.07 9.07 -0.59
N TYR A 32 0.70 7.91 -0.43
CA TYR A 32 0.37 6.67 -1.12
C TYR A 32 -1.14 6.34 -1.17
N HIS A 33 -1.84 6.39 -0.03
CA HIS A 33 -3.28 6.08 0.07
C HIS A 33 -4.17 7.02 -0.79
N GLY A 34 -3.72 8.25 -1.08
CA GLY A 34 -4.50 9.22 -1.86
C GLY A 34 -4.14 9.30 -3.33
N LEU A 35 -3.23 8.47 -3.84
CA LEU A 35 -2.70 8.59 -5.21
C LEU A 35 -3.76 8.51 -6.31
N TRP A 36 -4.89 7.84 -6.06
CA TRP A 36 -5.99 7.77 -7.01
C TRP A 36 -6.85 9.04 -7.06
N ARG A 37 -6.69 9.97 -6.11
CA ARG A 37 -7.30 11.30 -6.17
C ARG A 37 -6.49 12.24 -7.09
N SER A 38 -6.44 11.94 -8.38
CA SER A 38 -5.81 12.80 -9.40
C SER A 38 -6.80 13.79 -10.03
N ALA A 39 -6.34 14.62 -10.98
CA ALA A 39 -7.20 15.54 -11.73
C ALA A 39 -8.32 14.81 -12.50
N ARG A 40 -8.04 13.57 -12.94
CA ARG A 40 -8.98 12.70 -13.64
C ARG A 40 -9.97 11.97 -12.72
N TRP A 41 -9.89 12.17 -11.39
CA TRP A 41 -10.78 11.48 -10.47
C TRP A 41 -12.25 11.87 -10.72
N ARG A 42 -13.14 10.88 -10.71
CA ARG A 42 -14.60 11.02 -10.82
C ARG A 42 -15.25 10.01 -9.89
N VAL A 43 -16.40 10.34 -9.31
CA VAL A 43 -17.08 9.49 -8.30
C VAL A 43 -17.43 8.08 -8.79
N TRP A 44 -17.67 7.91 -10.10
CA TRP A 44 -17.96 6.59 -10.67
C TRP A 44 -16.73 5.66 -10.68
N ARG A 45 -15.51 6.19 -10.70
CA ARG A 45 -14.27 5.38 -10.79
C ARG A 45 -14.04 4.48 -9.58
N PRO A 46 -14.13 4.96 -8.32
CA PRO A 46 -14.00 4.07 -7.17
C PRO A 46 -15.16 3.06 -7.08
N VAL A 47 -16.37 3.41 -7.52
CA VAL A 47 -17.52 2.48 -7.56
C VAL A 47 -17.29 1.36 -8.58
N VAL A 48 -16.97 1.72 -9.83
CA VAL A 48 -16.67 0.73 -10.88
C VAL A 48 -15.43 -0.08 -10.54
N GLY A 49 -14.40 0.57 -9.97
CA GLY A 49 -13.21 -0.11 -9.48
C GLY A 49 -13.52 -1.16 -8.39
N ALA A 50 -14.38 -0.82 -7.43
CA ALA A 50 -14.82 -1.75 -6.39
C ALA A 50 -15.63 -2.92 -6.97
N LEU A 51 -16.56 -2.65 -7.89
CA LEU A 51 -17.38 -3.68 -8.53
C LEU A 51 -16.52 -4.64 -9.36
N VAL A 52 -15.64 -4.12 -10.21
CA VAL A 52 -14.73 -4.95 -11.02
C VAL A 52 -13.80 -5.77 -10.13
N ALA A 53 -13.23 -5.15 -9.09
CA ALA A 53 -12.37 -5.86 -8.15
C ALA A 53 -13.12 -6.99 -7.43
N GLY A 54 -14.32 -6.72 -6.90
CA GLY A 54 -15.13 -7.69 -6.18
C GLY A 54 -15.58 -8.85 -7.05
N VAL A 55 -16.07 -8.57 -8.27
CA VAL A 55 -16.53 -9.61 -9.20
C VAL A 55 -15.37 -10.50 -9.64
N LEU A 56 -14.23 -9.93 -10.02
CA LEU A 56 -13.08 -10.72 -10.46
C LEU A 56 -12.43 -11.50 -9.32
N TRP A 57 -12.37 -10.92 -8.12
CA TRP A 57 -11.86 -11.62 -6.94
C TRP A 57 -12.77 -12.78 -6.56
N PHE A 58 -14.09 -12.57 -6.54
CA PHE A 58 -15.07 -13.64 -6.30
C PHE A 58 -14.99 -14.74 -7.36
N ALA A 59 -14.90 -14.36 -8.65
CA ALA A 59 -14.75 -15.33 -9.74
C ALA A 59 -13.45 -16.13 -9.63
N ALA A 60 -12.33 -15.51 -9.25
CA ALA A 60 -11.08 -16.21 -9.01
C ALA A 60 -11.20 -17.19 -7.84
N THR A 61 -11.71 -16.75 -6.69
CA THR A 61 -11.89 -17.60 -5.50
C THR A 61 -12.80 -18.80 -5.79
N ILE A 62 -13.94 -18.59 -6.45
CA ILE A 62 -14.85 -19.69 -6.84
C ILE A 62 -14.19 -20.61 -7.88
N GLY A 63 -13.58 -20.05 -8.92
CA GLY A 63 -12.98 -20.84 -9.99
C GLY A 63 -11.84 -21.74 -9.51
N PHE A 64 -10.91 -21.18 -8.74
CA PHE A 64 -9.80 -21.94 -8.15
C PHE A 64 -10.26 -22.88 -7.03
N GLY A 65 -11.25 -22.49 -6.22
CA GLY A 65 -11.84 -23.35 -5.20
C GLY A 65 -12.52 -24.58 -5.80
N LEU A 66 -13.32 -24.40 -6.86
CA LEU A 66 -13.91 -25.52 -7.61
C LEU A 66 -12.85 -26.39 -8.28
N ALA A 67 -11.80 -25.79 -8.83
CA ALA A 67 -10.68 -26.55 -9.40
C ALA A 67 -9.99 -27.43 -8.34
N ALA A 68 -9.77 -26.90 -7.13
CA ALA A 68 -9.23 -27.68 -6.02
C ALA A 68 -10.13 -28.87 -5.65
N ILE A 69 -11.44 -28.63 -5.51
CA ILE A 69 -12.42 -29.69 -5.20
C ILE A 69 -12.39 -30.77 -6.28
N VAL A 70 -12.40 -30.39 -7.57
CA VAL A 70 -12.33 -31.35 -8.68
C VAL A 70 -11.05 -32.16 -8.64
N MET A 71 -9.89 -31.54 -8.37
CA MET A 71 -8.62 -32.24 -8.28
C MET A 71 -8.60 -33.24 -7.12
N THR A 72 -9.00 -32.82 -5.92
CA THR A 72 -9.10 -33.70 -4.74
C THR A 72 -10.01 -34.90 -5.00
N LEU A 73 -11.21 -34.67 -5.55
CA LEU A 73 -12.15 -35.77 -5.85
C LEU A 73 -11.67 -36.68 -6.98
N SER A 74 -10.89 -36.17 -7.93
CA SER A 74 -10.33 -36.97 -9.03
C SER A 74 -9.23 -37.93 -8.59
N GLY A 75 -8.60 -37.69 -7.44
CA GLY A 75 -7.63 -38.61 -6.83
C GLY A 75 -8.28 -39.92 -6.35
N GLY A 76 -9.58 -39.89 -6.03
CA GLY A 76 -10.36 -41.06 -5.59
C GLY A 76 -10.21 -41.42 -4.11
N ASP A 77 -9.44 -40.63 -3.34
CA ASP A 77 -9.13 -40.90 -1.93
C ASP A 77 -10.25 -40.50 -0.96
N VAL A 78 -11.14 -39.59 -1.36
CA VAL A 78 -12.27 -39.10 -0.55
C VAL A 78 -13.54 -38.98 -1.38
N SER A 79 -14.69 -39.36 -0.80
CA SER A 79 -15.98 -39.18 -1.46
C SER A 79 -16.42 -37.71 -1.46
N ALA A 80 -17.30 -37.34 -2.38
CA ALA A 80 -17.81 -35.96 -2.45
C ALA A 80 -18.55 -35.54 -1.18
N ASP A 81 -19.36 -36.44 -0.61
CA ASP A 81 -20.15 -36.15 0.58
C ASP A 81 -19.23 -35.96 1.80
N ASP A 82 -18.24 -36.85 1.98
CA ASP A 82 -17.28 -36.75 3.08
C ASP A 82 -16.43 -35.47 2.98
N TYR A 83 -16.00 -35.10 1.78
CA TYR A 83 -15.19 -33.90 1.59
C TYR A 83 -15.98 -32.61 1.84
N VAL A 84 -17.25 -32.57 1.43
CA VAL A 84 -18.13 -31.45 1.76
C VAL A 84 -18.35 -31.35 3.27
N GLU A 85 -18.57 -32.47 3.95
CA GLU A 85 -18.69 -32.50 5.41
C GLU A 85 -17.42 -31.95 6.09
N GLN A 86 -16.24 -32.40 5.66
CA GLN A 86 -14.96 -31.90 6.16
C GLN A 86 -14.81 -30.38 5.98
N LEU A 87 -15.09 -29.85 4.78
CA LEU A 87 -15.03 -28.41 4.52
C LEU A 87 -15.99 -27.60 5.41
N THR A 88 -17.19 -28.13 5.69
CA THR A 88 -18.18 -27.44 6.53
C THR A 88 -17.88 -27.51 8.03
N THR A 89 -17.06 -28.46 8.46
CA THR A 89 -16.67 -28.66 9.86
C THR A 89 -15.29 -28.09 10.20
N GLY A 90 -14.71 -27.27 9.30
CA GLY A 90 -13.41 -26.63 9.49
C GLY A 90 -12.21 -27.51 9.16
N GLY A 91 -12.45 -28.68 8.57
CA GLY A 91 -11.43 -29.58 8.05
C GLY A 91 -11.26 -29.49 6.53
N GLY A 92 -10.69 -30.56 5.94
CA GLY A 92 -10.62 -30.71 4.49
C GLY A 92 -9.54 -29.87 3.80
N LEU A 93 -8.55 -29.38 4.55
CA LEU A 93 -7.39 -28.74 3.94
C LEU A 93 -6.54 -29.80 3.22
N THR A 94 -6.51 -29.72 1.90
CA THR A 94 -5.64 -30.55 1.05
C THR A 94 -4.51 -29.73 0.44
N PRO A 95 -3.42 -30.35 -0.03
CA PRO A 95 -2.38 -29.64 -0.76
C PRO A 95 -2.91 -28.89 -1.99
N GLU A 96 -3.88 -29.47 -2.71
CA GLU A 96 -4.53 -28.83 -3.86
C GLU A 96 -5.29 -27.59 -3.44
N LEU A 97 -6.10 -27.68 -2.37
CA LEU A 97 -6.86 -26.55 -1.86
C LEU A 97 -5.94 -25.43 -1.39
N PHE A 98 -4.86 -25.77 -0.68
CA PHE A 98 -3.85 -24.81 -0.24
C PHE A 98 -3.22 -24.06 -1.43
N ILE A 99 -2.73 -24.78 -2.43
CA ILE A 99 -2.10 -24.19 -3.62
C ILE A 99 -3.09 -23.34 -4.41
N MET A 100 -4.29 -23.85 -4.66
CA MET A 100 -5.31 -23.14 -5.44
C MET A 100 -5.84 -21.91 -4.73
N ASN A 101 -6.01 -21.96 -3.40
CA ASN A 101 -6.34 -20.77 -2.62
C ASN A 101 -5.25 -19.69 -2.76
N ASN A 102 -3.97 -20.08 -2.69
CA ASN A 102 -2.88 -19.14 -2.86
C ASN A 102 -2.86 -18.51 -4.26
N LEU A 103 -3.12 -19.30 -5.31
CA LEU A 103 -3.22 -18.80 -6.69
C LEU A 103 -4.43 -17.88 -6.89
N ALA A 104 -5.59 -18.20 -6.30
CA ALA A 104 -6.77 -17.35 -6.33
C ALA A 104 -6.48 -15.96 -5.75
N LEU A 105 -5.83 -15.93 -4.58
CA LEU A 105 -5.45 -14.69 -3.92
C LEU A 105 -4.35 -13.94 -4.69
N ALA A 106 -3.42 -14.65 -5.33
CA ALA A 106 -2.41 -14.07 -6.21
C ALA A 106 -3.02 -13.35 -7.43
N CYS A 107 -4.19 -13.80 -7.94
CA CYS A 107 -4.93 -13.09 -9.00
C CYS A 107 -5.34 -11.66 -8.61
N SER A 108 -5.31 -11.31 -7.32
CA SER A 108 -5.51 -9.94 -6.87
C SER A 108 -4.50 -8.95 -7.47
N ILE A 109 -3.28 -9.39 -7.82
CA ILE A 109 -2.26 -8.53 -8.44
C ILE A 109 -2.77 -7.95 -9.78
N PRO A 110 -3.12 -8.77 -10.79
CA PRO A 110 -3.63 -8.25 -12.05
C PRO A 110 -5.00 -7.54 -11.91
N ILE A 111 -5.84 -7.95 -10.94
CA ILE A 111 -7.10 -7.26 -10.65
C ILE A 111 -6.84 -5.81 -10.24
N VAL A 112 -5.91 -5.56 -9.32
CA VAL A 112 -5.58 -4.21 -8.86
C VAL A 112 -4.90 -3.40 -9.96
N TRP A 113 -4.13 -4.03 -10.84
CA TRP A 113 -3.58 -3.35 -12.03
C TRP A 113 -4.69 -2.85 -12.95
N LEU A 114 -5.73 -3.66 -13.19
CA LEU A 114 -6.90 -3.25 -13.95
C LEU A 114 -7.63 -2.07 -13.26
N VAL A 115 -7.82 -2.15 -11.94
CA VAL A 115 -8.43 -1.05 -11.15
C VAL A 115 -7.61 0.24 -11.24
N ALA A 116 -6.28 0.14 -11.25
CA ALA A 116 -5.40 1.30 -11.46
C ALA A 116 -5.60 1.93 -12.85
N ARG A 117 -5.82 1.11 -13.89
CA ARG A 117 -6.16 1.61 -15.23
C ARG A 117 -7.52 2.30 -15.28
N ILE A 118 -8.53 1.80 -14.56
CA ILE A 118 -9.83 2.48 -14.40
C ILE A 118 -9.64 3.88 -13.80
N HIS A 119 -8.68 4.02 -12.88
CA HIS A 119 -8.28 5.31 -12.30
C HIS A 119 -7.32 6.12 -13.17
N SER A 120 -7.01 5.67 -14.39
CA SER A 120 -6.02 6.27 -15.30
C SER A 120 -4.65 6.47 -14.65
N GLN A 121 -4.26 5.57 -13.76
CA GLN A 121 -2.97 5.63 -13.10
C GLN A 121 -2.01 4.60 -13.72
N PRO A 122 -0.75 4.98 -14.01
CA PRO A 122 0.27 4.01 -14.41
C PRO A 122 0.48 2.95 -13.33
N ILE A 123 0.60 1.68 -13.76
CA ILE A 123 0.69 0.51 -12.85
C ILE A 123 1.85 0.65 -11.87
N GLY A 124 2.95 1.29 -12.27
CA GLY A 124 4.08 1.57 -11.39
C GLY A 124 3.71 2.23 -10.06
N PHE A 125 2.70 3.10 -10.05
CA PHE A 125 2.20 3.80 -8.85
C PHE A 125 1.26 2.97 -7.99
N VAL A 126 0.92 1.74 -8.41
CA VAL A 126 0.32 0.74 -7.52
C VAL A 126 1.35 0.34 -6.47
N HIS A 127 2.63 0.22 -6.82
CA HIS A 127 3.66 -0.25 -5.88
C HIS A 127 4.03 0.79 -4.82
N SER A 128 4.31 2.02 -5.25
CA SER A 128 4.76 3.08 -4.36
C SER A 128 4.53 4.46 -4.96
N VAL A 129 4.72 5.50 -4.16
CA VAL A 129 4.69 6.92 -4.59
C VAL A 129 5.77 7.27 -5.62
N THR A 130 6.78 6.40 -5.80
CA THR A 130 7.87 6.59 -6.76
C THR A 130 7.61 5.95 -8.13
N GLY A 131 6.46 5.29 -8.30
CA GLY A 131 6.12 4.64 -9.56
C GLY A 131 6.86 3.33 -9.84
N ARG A 132 7.53 2.74 -8.84
CA ARG A 132 8.26 1.48 -8.95
C ARG A 132 8.27 0.71 -7.63
N PHE A 133 8.53 -0.59 -7.70
CA PHE A 133 8.77 -1.42 -6.52
C PHE A 133 10.23 -1.28 -6.06
N ARG A 134 10.45 -0.89 -4.80
CA ARG A 134 11.78 -0.62 -4.25
C ARG A 134 12.44 -1.89 -3.71
N TRP A 135 12.95 -2.74 -4.59
CA TRP A 135 13.53 -4.05 -4.25
C TRP A 135 14.59 -4.04 -3.13
N ARG A 136 15.53 -3.07 -3.16
CA ARG A 136 16.55 -2.91 -2.10
C ARG A 136 15.93 -2.62 -0.72
N TRP A 137 14.84 -1.85 -0.70
CA TRP A 137 14.10 -1.56 0.52
C TRP A 137 13.32 -2.78 1.00
N PHE A 138 12.61 -3.44 0.09
CA PHE A 138 11.88 -4.69 0.34
C PHE A 138 12.77 -5.78 0.95
N GLY A 139 13.92 -6.06 0.35
CA GLY A 139 14.89 -7.03 0.89
C GLY A 139 15.42 -6.62 2.28
N GLY A 140 15.64 -5.32 2.50
CA GLY A 140 15.98 -4.80 3.82
C GLY A 140 14.87 -4.97 4.87
N CYS A 141 13.60 -4.89 4.46
CA CYS A 141 12.46 -5.18 5.33
C CYS A 141 12.38 -6.67 5.68
N LEU A 142 12.56 -7.57 4.69
CA LEU A 142 12.59 -9.03 4.93
C LEU A 142 13.67 -9.40 5.96
N LEU A 143 14.90 -8.92 5.75
CA LEU A 143 16.02 -9.16 6.68
C LEU A 143 15.78 -8.60 8.08
N MET A 144 14.99 -7.54 8.20
CA MET A 144 14.68 -6.92 9.48
C MET A 144 13.53 -7.65 10.21
N PHE A 145 12.54 -8.14 9.49
CA PHE A 145 11.36 -8.79 10.08
C PHE A 145 11.60 -10.28 10.39
N LEU A 146 12.39 -10.99 9.58
CA LEU A 146 12.67 -12.41 9.79
C LEU A 146 13.21 -12.72 11.21
N PRO A 147 14.28 -12.08 11.71
CA PRO A 147 14.79 -12.40 13.06
C PRO A 147 13.78 -12.04 14.15
N LEU A 148 13.00 -10.97 13.96
CA LEU A 148 11.93 -10.59 14.88
C LEU A 148 10.85 -11.66 14.95
N TRP A 149 10.51 -12.28 13.81
CA TRP A 149 9.55 -13.39 13.76
C TRP A 149 10.09 -14.69 14.34
N VAL A 150 11.38 -14.99 14.16
CA VAL A 150 12.03 -16.13 14.83
C VAL A 150 11.92 -16.00 16.34
N VAL A 151 12.14 -14.79 16.88
CA VAL A 151 11.96 -14.51 18.32
C VAL A 151 10.50 -14.68 18.74
N PHE A 152 9.56 -14.16 17.95
CA PHE A 152 8.12 -14.33 18.21
C PHE A 152 7.74 -15.81 18.30
N ILE A 153 8.14 -16.62 17.32
CA ILE A 153 7.82 -18.05 17.28
C ILE A 153 8.43 -18.76 18.48
N ALA A 154 9.71 -18.55 18.76
CA ALA A 154 10.38 -19.16 19.92
C ALA A 154 9.67 -18.80 21.23
N LEU A 155 9.32 -17.52 21.41
CA LEU A 155 8.58 -17.07 22.59
C LEU A 155 7.19 -17.70 22.66
N SER A 156 6.47 -17.75 21.54
CA SER A 156 5.14 -18.39 21.46
C SER A 156 5.22 -19.86 21.84
N MET A 157 6.22 -20.59 21.35
CA MET A 157 6.43 -22.00 21.69
C MET A 157 6.75 -22.21 23.17
N ILE A 158 7.56 -21.33 23.78
CA ILE A 158 7.85 -21.39 25.21
C ILE A 158 6.59 -21.13 26.05
N LEU A 159 5.79 -20.13 25.68
CA LEU A 159 4.60 -19.73 26.44
C LEU A 159 3.46 -20.74 26.33
N THR A 160 3.33 -21.41 25.18
CA THR A 160 2.30 -22.43 24.95
C THR A 160 2.74 -23.84 25.33
N GLY A 161 4.05 -24.06 25.54
CA GLY A 161 4.61 -25.39 25.71
C GLY A 161 4.55 -26.25 24.44
N THR A 162 4.24 -25.67 23.27
CA THR A 162 4.23 -26.40 22.01
C THR A 162 5.67 -26.73 21.60
N GLY A 163 6.01 -28.01 21.61
CA GLY A 163 7.28 -28.51 21.07
C GLY A 163 7.23 -28.80 19.57
N LEU A 164 8.37 -29.19 18.99
CA LEU A 164 8.48 -29.70 17.61
C LEU A 164 8.18 -31.21 17.51
N GLY A 165 7.51 -31.78 18.50
CA GLY A 165 7.19 -33.21 18.54
C GLY A 165 6.05 -33.55 17.57
N GLY A 166 6.12 -34.75 16.96
CA GLY A 166 5.08 -35.21 16.02
C GLY A 166 5.25 -34.75 14.58
N LEU A 167 6.29 -33.96 14.28
CA LEU A 167 6.63 -33.61 12.90
C LEU A 167 7.27 -34.80 12.18
N SER A 168 6.77 -35.12 10.98
CA SER A 168 7.31 -36.20 10.16
C SER A 168 7.17 -35.89 8.67
N VAL A 169 8.07 -36.45 7.86
CA VAL A 169 7.90 -36.41 6.40
C VAL A 169 6.78 -37.37 6.03
N ASN A 170 5.84 -36.89 5.23
CA ASN A 170 4.68 -37.61 4.73
C ASN A 170 4.57 -37.44 3.21
N ASP A 171 3.56 -38.05 2.61
CA ASP A 171 3.35 -38.06 1.16
C ASP A 171 3.13 -36.64 0.59
N ASP A 172 2.58 -35.74 1.41
CA ASP A 172 2.27 -34.36 1.03
C ASP A 172 3.44 -33.38 1.25
N THR A 173 4.50 -33.79 1.96
CA THR A 173 5.58 -32.88 2.36
C THR A 173 6.20 -32.14 1.18
N VAL A 174 6.48 -32.85 0.08
CA VAL A 174 7.14 -32.24 -1.09
C VAL A 174 6.21 -31.25 -1.79
N VAL A 175 4.94 -31.62 -2.02
CA VAL A 175 3.98 -30.77 -2.71
C VAL A 175 3.62 -29.54 -1.87
N LEU A 176 3.45 -29.70 -0.55
CA LEU A 176 3.20 -28.59 0.37
C LEU A 176 4.41 -27.67 0.50
N LEU A 177 5.64 -28.21 0.52
CA LEU A 177 6.84 -27.39 0.57
C LEU A 177 7.00 -26.55 -0.71
N LEU A 178 6.79 -27.16 -1.89
CA LEU A 178 6.80 -26.44 -3.17
C LEU A 178 5.66 -25.42 -3.24
N GLY A 179 4.45 -25.81 -2.83
CA GLY A 179 3.29 -24.94 -2.76
C GLY A 179 3.58 -23.72 -1.88
N LEU A 180 4.09 -23.94 -0.66
CA LEU A 180 4.43 -22.89 0.29
C LEU A 180 5.49 -21.93 -0.27
N LEU A 181 6.60 -22.47 -0.76
CA LEU A 181 7.72 -21.65 -1.25
C LEU A 181 7.37 -20.87 -2.52
N LEU A 182 6.58 -21.45 -3.42
CA LEU A 182 6.28 -20.85 -4.73
C LEU A 182 5.05 -19.95 -4.71
N THR A 183 4.01 -20.31 -3.96
CA THR A 183 2.70 -19.64 -4.05
C THR A 183 2.44 -18.66 -2.91
N THR A 184 2.86 -18.97 -1.68
CA THR A 184 2.56 -18.11 -0.51
C THR A 184 3.16 -16.70 -0.61
N PRO A 185 4.41 -16.49 -1.08
CA PRO A 185 4.93 -15.14 -1.24
C PRO A 185 4.12 -14.31 -2.25
N ILE A 186 3.65 -14.95 -3.32
CA ILE A 186 2.84 -14.30 -4.37
C ILE A 186 1.43 -14.03 -3.84
N GLN A 187 0.85 -14.96 -3.08
CA GLN A 187 -0.42 -14.81 -2.38
C GLN A 187 -0.40 -13.60 -1.44
N CYS A 188 0.61 -13.51 -0.56
CA CYS A 188 0.80 -12.39 0.35
C CYS A 188 0.91 -11.05 -0.41
N ALA A 189 1.66 -11.03 -1.52
CA ALA A 189 1.72 -9.85 -2.37
C ALA A 189 0.36 -9.52 -3.01
N GLY A 190 -0.38 -10.52 -3.46
CA GLY A 190 -1.75 -10.35 -3.98
C GLY A 190 -2.67 -9.69 -2.96
N GLU A 191 -2.69 -10.19 -1.73
CA GLU A 191 -3.50 -9.61 -0.66
C GLU A 191 -3.07 -8.19 -0.30
N GLU A 192 -1.77 -7.91 -0.18
CA GLU A 192 -1.32 -6.54 0.09
C GLU A 192 -1.70 -5.58 -1.03
N TRP A 193 -1.62 -6.01 -2.29
CA TRP A 193 -2.07 -5.20 -3.43
C TRP A 193 -3.58 -5.01 -3.37
N PHE A 194 -4.35 -6.03 -3.04
CA PHE A 194 -5.81 -5.95 -2.98
C PHE A 194 -6.30 -5.01 -1.88
N PHE A 195 -5.86 -5.27 -0.65
CA PHE A 195 -6.36 -4.56 0.51
C PHE A 195 -5.71 -3.18 0.64
N ARG A 196 -4.38 -3.09 0.59
CA ARG A 196 -3.65 -1.82 0.84
C ARG A 196 -3.47 -1.02 -0.46
N GLY A 197 -3.20 -1.71 -1.57
CA GLY A 197 -3.08 -1.09 -2.89
C GLY A 197 -4.42 -0.81 -3.59
N GLY A 198 -5.47 -1.53 -3.21
CA GLY A 198 -6.81 -1.47 -3.78
C GLY A 198 -7.82 -0.83 -2.84
N ILE A 199 -8.43 -1.62 -1.95
CA ILE A 199 -9.55 -1.20 -1.08
C ILE A 199 -9.23 0.08 -0.29
N ASN A 200 -8.10 0.11 0.40
CA ASN A 200 -7.66 1.30 1.15
C ASN A 200 -7.65 2.53 0.26
N ARG A 201 -7.07 2.42 -0.94
CA ARG A 201 -6.94 3.52 -1.90
C ARG A 201 -8.26 3.88 -2.57
N LEU A 202 -9.14 2.92 -2.84
CA LEU A 202 -10.50 3.18 -3.37
C LEU A 202 -11.23 4.13 -2.43
N VAL A 203 -11.28 3.78 -1.15
CA VAL A 203 -11.97 4.54 -0.09
C VAL A 203 -11.26 5.85 0.20
N ALA A 204 -9.94 5.82 0.40
CA ALA A 204 -9.15 7.01 0.68
C ALA A 204 -9.24 8.06 -0.43
N SER A 205 -9.41 7.63 -1.70
CA SER A 205 -9.58 8.53 -2.84
C SER A 205 -10.89 9.33 -2.82
N CYS A 206 -11.87 8.98 -1.98
CA CYS A 206 -13.08 9.77 -1.81
C CYS A 206 -12.82 11.10 -1.08
N PHE A 207 -11.71 11.19 -0.33
CA PHE A 207 -11.34 12.36 0.48
C PHE A 207 -10.09 13.04 -0.07
N PRO A 208 -10.16 14.31 -0.50
CA PRO A 208 -9.01 15.00 -1.08
C PRO A 208 -7.99 15.41 -0.02
N GLN A 209 -6.68 15.24 -0.29
CA GLN A 209 -5.61 15.54 0.68
C GLN A 209 -5.15 17.01 0.73
N ARG A 210 -6.07 17.95 0.46
CA ARG A 210 -5.76 19.39 0.36
C ARG A 210 -5.45 20.04 1.70
N THR A 211 -6.05 19.54 2.79
CA THR A 211 -5.81 20.01 4.15
C THR A 211 -5.28 18.87 5.01
N ARG A 212 -4.67 19.21 6.16
CA ARG A 212 -4.21 18.21 7.14
C ARG A 212 -5.36 17.33 7.62
N THR A 213 -6.51 17.92 7.95
CA THR A 213 -7.70 17.20 8.42
C THR A 213 -8.20 16.20 7.40
N LEU A 214 -8.41 16.63 6.15
CA LEU A 214 -8.92 15.73 5.10
C LEU A 214 -7.92 14.62 4.74
N ARG A 215 -6.61 14.89 4.85
CA ARG A 215 -5.58 13.86 4.71
C ARG A 215 -5.67 12.80 5.81
N ILE A 216 -5.92 13.21 7.05
CA ILE A 216 -6.10 12.26 8.17
C ILE A 216 -7.38 11.46 7.95
N VAL A 217 -8.50 12.11 7.59
CA VAL A 217 -9.76 11.41 7.28
C VAL A 217 -9.58 10.40 6.15
N SER A 218 -8.90 10.79 5.06
CA SER A 218 -8.54 9.91 3.93
C SER A 218 -7.76 8.68 4.41
N ALA A 219 -6.73 8.88 5.24
CA ALA A 219 -5.90 7.78 5.76
C ALA A 219 -6.68 6.85 6.69
N VAL A 220 -7.42 7.41 7.65
CA VAL A 220 -8.14 6.64 8.68
C VAL A 220 -9.29 5.85 8.07
N THR A 221 -10.08 6.46 7.20
CA THR A 221 -11.22 5.78 6.56
C THR A 221 -10.76 4.65 5.63
N GLY A 222 -9.73 4.89 4.81
CA GLY A 222 -9.14 3.86 3.96
C GLY A 222 -8.53 2.71 4.77
N CYS A 223 -7.80 3.03 5.84
CA CYS A 223 -7.23 2.06 6.76
C CYS A 223 -8.31 1.20 7.45
N ALA A 224 -9.34 1.84 8.01
CA ALA A 224 -10.41 1.17 8.72
C ALA A 224 -11.17 0.20 7.80
N VAL A 225 -11.63 0.67 6.62
CA VAL A 225 -12.37 -0.19 5.68
C VAL A 225 -11.49 -1.34 5.18
N SER A 226 -10.24 -1.05 4.80
CA SER A 226 -9.31 -2.10 4.35
C SER A 226 -9.06 -3.16 5.42
N SER A 227 -8.90 -2.77 6.69
CA SER A 227 -8.60 -3.69 7.79
C SER A 227 -9.81 -4.52 8.19
N LEU A 228 -11.01 -3.92 8.15
CA LEU A 228 -12.27 -4.63 8.38
C LEU A 228 -12.56 -5.64 7.27
N PHE A 229 -12.37 -5.27 6.00
CA PHE A 229 -12.54 -6.21 4.89
C PHE A 229 -11.49 -7.33 4.94
N PHE A 230 -10.27 -7.05 5.38
CA PHE A 230 -9.24 -8.08 5.59
C PHE A 230 -9.68 -9.07 6.68
N MET A 231 -10.17 -8.59 7.82
CA MET A 231 -10.76 -9.43 8.88
C MET A 231 -11.91 -10.28 8.34
N LEU A 232 -12.88 -9.68 7.64
CA LEU A 232 -14.03 -10.40 7.09
C LEU A 232 -13.61 -11.48 6.08
N ALA A 233 -12.60 -11.20 5.26
CA ALA A 233 -12.09 -12.16 4.28
C ALA A 233 -11.43 -13.40 4.91
N HIS A 234 -11.01 -13.32 6.18
CA HIS A 234 -10.48 -14.47 6.91
C HIS A 234 -11.56 -15.40 7.46
N GLY A 235 -12.83 -14.96 7.49
CA GLY A 235 -13.98 -15.81 7.84
C GLY A 235 -13.93 -16.40 9.25
N ALA A 236 -13.17 -15.80 10.18
CA ALA A 236 -13.04 -16.33 11.54
C ALA A 236 -14.27 -16.05 12.40
N GLN A 237 -14.71 -17.07 13.14
CA GLN A 237 -15.76 -16.93 14.14
C GLN A 237 -15.20 -16.47 15.49
N ASP A 238 -13.92 -16.73 15.73
CA ASP A 238 -13.24 -16.37 16.97
C ASP A 238 -12.98 -14.84 17.10
N PRO A 239 -13.41 -14.19 18.21
CA PRO A 239 -13.16 -12.76 18.43
C PRO A 239 -11.69 -12.37 18.54
N TRP A 240 -10.82 -13.21 19.11
CA TRP A 240 -9.39 -12.90 19.26
C TRP A 240 -8.68 -12.90 17.90
N LEU A 241 -9.02 -13.88 17.04
CA LEU A 241 -8.53 -13.90 15.67
C LEU A 241 -9.02 -12.67 14.88
N ASN A 242 -10.28 -12.27 15.06
CA ASN A 242 -10.81 -11.07 14.42
C ASN A 242 -10.08 -9.79 14.86
N ILE A 243 -9.81 -9.63 16.16
CA ILE A 243 -8.99 -8.51 16.68
C ILE A 243 -7.58 -8.55 16.08
N PHE A 244 -6.98 -9.73 16.00
CA PHE A 244 -5.67 -9.92 15.36
C PHE A 244 -5.70 -9.48 13.89
N TYR A 245 -6.66 -9.92 13.09
CA TYR A 245 -6.73 -9.57 11.67
C TYR A 245 -6.93 -8.06 11.44
N VAL A 246 -7.77 -7.41 12.25
CA VAL A 246 -7.92 -5.94 12.20
C VAL A 246 -6.60 -5.25 12.56
N GLY A 247 -5.94 -5.68 13.64
CA GLY A 247 -4.66 -5.12 14.08
C GLY A 247 -3.54 -5.31 13.05
N PHE A 248 -3.47 -6.48 12.42
CA PHE A 248 -2.54 -6.78 11.32
C PHE A 248 -2.80 -5.85 10.12
N GLY A 249 -4.07 -5.70 9.73
CA GLY A 249 -4.49 -4.79 8.66
C GLY A 249 -4.08 -3.34 8.92
N ILE A 250 -4.31 -2.86 10.14
CA ILE A 250 -3.91 -1.51 10.58
C ILE A 250 -2.39 -1.36 10.51
N GLY A 251 -1.63 -2.31 11.05
CA GLY A 251 -0.16 -2.30 11.00
C GLY A 251 0.36 -2.18 9.57
N CYS A 252 -0.17 -2.99 8.65
CA CYS A 252 0.19 -2.93 7.23
C CYS A 252 -0.16 -1.58 6.58
N CYS A 253 -1.34 -1.01 6.88
CA CYS A 253 -1.73 0.31 6.40
C CYS A 253 -0.80 1.42 6.93
N LEU A 254 -0.38 1.34 8.19
CA LEU A 254 0.59 2.26 8.80
C LEU A 254 1.96 2.16 8.11
N MET A 255 2.45 0.94 7.87
CA MET A 255 3.68 0.73 7.11
C MET A 255 3.60 1.37 5.72
N CYS A 256 2.48 1.21 5.00
CA CYS A 256 2.27 1.86 3.70
C CYS A 256 2.26 3.39 3.82
N TYR A 257 1.56 3.92 4.83
CA TYR A 257 1.44 5.36 5.08
C TYR A 257 2.80 6.02 5.36
N HIS A 258 3.65 5.35 6.14
CA HIS A 258 4.95 5.86 6.58
C HIS A 258 6.11 5.58 5.61
N THR A 259 6.00 4.54 4.77
CA THR A 259 7.05 4.19 3.81
C THR A 259 6.73 4.61 2.38
N GLY A 260 5.49 5.01 2.08
CA GLY A 260 5.08 5.48 0.76
C GLY A 260 4.87 4.37 -0.27
N GLY A 261 4.69 3.11 0.14
CA GLY A 261 4.45 2.00 -0.77
C GLY A 261 4.18 0.68 -0.05
N LEU A 262 3.91 -0.36 -0.82
CA LEU A 262 3.50 -1.67 -0.33
C LEU A 262 4.67 -2.54 0.16
N GLU A 263 5.92 -2.15 -0.12
CA GLU A 263 7.08 -3.02 0.09
C GLU A 263 7.21 -3.50 1.55
N ALA A 264 7.03 -2.59 2.51
CA ALA A 264 7.17 -2.94 3.93
C ALA A 264 6.04 -3.85 4.41
N SER A 265 4.78 -3.57 4.05
CA SER A 265 3.67 -4.43 4.46
C SER A 265 3.72 -5.79 3.78
N THR A 266 4.18 -5.85 2.54
CA THR A 266 4.39 -7.10 1.79
C THR A 266 5.47 -7.96 2.42
N ALA A 267 6.61 -7.36 2.76
CA ALA A 267 7.68 -8.09 3.45
C ALA A 267 7.19 -8.63 4.79
N MET A 268 6.45 -7.82 5.57
CA MET A 268 5.85 -8.25 6.82
C MET A 268 4.90 -9.42 6.60
N HIS A 269 4.01 -9.32 5.61
CA HIS A 269 2.98 -10.31 5.35
C HIS A 269 3.57 -11.65 4.91
N ILE A 270 4.57 -11.61 4.01
CA ILE A 270 5.32 -12.80 3.59
C ILE A 270 5.98 -13.46 4.80
N ILE A 271 6.73 -12.71 5.62
CA ILE A 271 7.40 -13.29 6.81
C ILE A 271 6.36 -13.89 7.76
N ASN A 272 5.27 -13.18 8.01
CA ASN A 272 4.18 -13.64 8.86
C ASN A 272 3.62 -15.00 8.41
N ASN A 273 3.30 -15.12 7.12
CA ASN A 273 2.65 -16.30 6.58
C ASN A 273 3.62 -17.46 6.37
N MET A 274 4.80 -17.19 5.80
CA MET A 274 5.83 -18.21 5.59
C MET A 274 6.24 -18.88 6.90
N THR A 275 6.31 -18.11 7.99
CA THR A 275 6.66 -18.65 9.30
C THR A 275 5.50 -19.34 10.00
N ALA A 276 4.29 -18.79 9.93
CA ALA A 276 3.09 -19.43 10.46
C ALA A 276 2.85 -20.80 9.81
N MET A 277 3.22 -20.94 8.53
CA MET A 277 2.99 -22.15 7.75
C MET A 277 4.24 -23.04 7.59
N ALA A 278 5.36 -22.69 8.23
CA ALA A 278 6.63 -23.39 8.04
C ALA A 278 6.59 -24.89 8.43
N LEU A 279 5.70 -25.25 9.36
CA LEU A 279 5.53 -26.62 9.84
C LEU A 279 4.44 -27.39 9.10
N LEU A 280 3.61 -26.74 8.28
CA LEU A 280 2.53 -27.41 7.51
C LEU A 280 3.04 -28.64 6.74
N PRO A 281 4.17 -28.59 6.00
CA PRO A 281 4.61 -29.74 5.20
C PRO A 281 4.97 -30.99 6.02
N PHE A 282 5.14 -30.85 7.34
CA PHE A 282 5.58 -31.93 8.22
C PHE A 282 4.51 -32.32 9.26
N SER A 283 3.29 -31.79 9.12
CA SER A 283 2.21 -31.93 10.10
C SER A 283 0.97 -32.52 9.45
N ASP A 284 0.03 -33.03 10.24
CA ASP A 284 -1.32 -33.32 9.77
C ASP A 284 -2.06 -32.00 9.54
N ILE A 285 -2.37 -31.71 8.27
CA ILE A 285 -2.93 -30.42 7.84
C ILE A 285 -4.44 -30.36 7.93
N SER A 286 -5.11 -31.49 8.15
CA SER A 286 -6.57 -31.62 8.07
C SER A 286 -7.32 -30.60 8.92
N HIS A 287 -6.77 -30.20 10.06
CA HIS A 287 -7.35 -29.23 10.99
C HIS A 287 -6.54 -27.93 11.15
N LEU A 288 -5.47 -27.70 10.37
CA LEU A 288 -4.55 -26.56 10.57
C LEU A 288 -5.13 -25.20 10.17
N MET A 289 -6.34 -25.16 9.63
CA MET A 289 -7.07 -23.93 9.26
C MET A 289 -8.33 -23.70 10.08
N ASP A 290 -8.46 -24.36 11.24
CA ASP A 290 -9.57 -24.11 12.15
C ASP A 290 -9.59 -22.65 12.62
N ARG A 291 -10.75 -22.01 12.44
CA ARG A 291 -11.06 -20.63 12.81
C ARG A 291 -12.42 -20.54 13.51
N SER A 292 -12.90 -21.65 14.05
CA SER A 292 -14.13 -21.72 14.83
C SER A 292 -13.99 -20.94 16.14
N GLU A 293 -15.12 -20.75 16.83
CA GLU A 293 -15.08 -20.20 18.19
C GLU A 293 -14.15 -21.01 19.09
N GLY A 294 -13.24 -20.33 19.80
CA GLY A 294 -12.27 -20.97 20.70
C GLY A 294 -10.94 -21.37 20.04
N ALA A 295 -10.81 -21.23 18.72
CA ALA A 295 -9.54 -21.45 18.02
C ALA A 295 -8.48 -20.39 18.40
N GLY A 296 -8.92 -19.19 18.78
CA GLY A 296 -8.05 -18.10 19.22
C GLY A 296 -7.96 -18.00 20.74
N SER A 297 -6.97 -17.23 21.21
CA SER A 297 -6.84 -16.91 22.64
C SER A 297 -6.26 -15.50 22.81
N PRO A 298 -6.26 -14.93 24.04
CA PRO A 298 -5.54 -13.68 24.30
C PRO A 298 -4.06 -13.72 23.89
N LEU A 299 -3.44 -14.90 23.89
CA LEU A 299 -2.06 -15.08 23.46
C LEU A 299 -1.88 -14.85 21.95
N SER A 300 -2.92 -15.01 21.13
CA SER A 300 -2.92 -14.63 19.71
C SER A 300 -2.61 -13.14 19.52
N LEU A 301 -2.90 -12.29 20.52
CA LEU A 301 -2.56 -10.86 20.48
C LEU A 301 -1.07 -10.58 20.73
N LEU A 302 -0.29 -11.55 21.20
CA LEU A 302 1.17 -11.41 21.32
C LEU A 302 1.78 -11.03 19.97
N GLN A 303 1.29 -11.62 18.88
CA GLN A 303 1.76 -11.32 17.54
C GLN A 303 1.50 -9.86 17.14
N LEU A 304 0.42 -9.23 17.64
CA LEU A 304 0.18 -7.79 17.42
C LEU A 304 1.26 -6.92 18.07
N VAL A 305 1.83 -7.33 19.21
CA VAL A 305 2.95 -6.63 19.82
C VAL A 305 4.16 -6.65 18.89
N PHE A 306 4.48 -7.80 18.30
CA PHE A 306 5.58 -7.93 17.33
C PHE A 306 5.32 -7.13 16.05
N ILE A 307 4.08 -7.11 15.55
CA ILE A 307 3.66 -6.27 14.41
C ILE A 307 3.83 -4.78 14.75
N ALA A 308 3.47 -4.35 15.97
CA ALA A 308 3.64 -2.98 16.41
C ALA A 308 5.13 -2.59 16.48
N VAL A 309 5.97 -3.44 17.09
CA VAL A 309 7.43 -3.27 17.14
C VAL A 309 8.01 -3.16 15.72
N ALA A 310 7.63 -4.08 14.84
CA ALA A 310 8.07 -4.06 13.46
C ALA A 310 7.65 -2.81 12.70
N THR A 311 6.42 -2.33 12.94
CA THR A 311 5.89 -1.09 12.37
C THR A 311 6.72 0.10 12.84
N VAL A 312 7.03 0.20 14.13
CA VAL A 312 7.90 1.26 14.68
C VAL A 312 9.29 1.20 14.05
N LEU A 313 9.89 0.01 13.99
CA LEU A 313 11.25 -0.20 13.48
C LEU A 313 11.35 0.17 11.99
N VAL A 314 10.39 -0.25 11.17
CA VAL A 314 10.38 0.09 9.73
C VAL A 314 10.10 1.56 9.50
N CYS A 315 9.25 2.19 10.31
CA CYS A 315 9.02 3.63 10.25
C CYS A 315 10.27 4.43 10.61
N TRP A 316 10.97 4.03 11.68
CA TRP A 316 12.25 4.63 12.07
C TRP A 316 13.29 4.50 10.96
N ARG A 317 13.47 3.29 10.41
CA ARG A 317 14.45 3.04 9.34
C ARG A 317 14.10 3.76 8.03
N ALA A 318 12.82 3.87 7.71
CA ALA A 318 12.35 4.62 6.53
C ALA A 318 12.67 6.11 6.66
N ARG A 319 12.49 6.69 7.86
CA ARG A 319 12.87 8.07 8.17
C ARG A 319 14.38 8.27 8.12
N ALA A 320 15.15 7.39 8.73
CA ALA A 320 16.61 7.45 8.73
C ALA A 320 17.21 7.38 7.31
N ARG A 321 16.57 6.66 6.39
CA ARG A 321 16.96 6.56 4.99
C ARG A 321 16.34 7.63 4.07
N GLY A 322 15.55 8.56 4.60
CA GLY A 322 14.92 9.63 3.81
C GLY A 322 13.99 9.10 2.71
N LEU A 323 13.24 8.03 2.97
CA LEU A 323 12.35 7.45 1.94
C LEU A 323 11.32 8.47 1.45
N ALA A 324 11.10 8.49 0.14
CA ALA A 324 9.99 9.23 -0.45
C ALA A 324 8.65 8.67 0.05
N THR A 325 7.85 9.53 0.70
CA THR A 325 6.53 9.17 1.26
C THR A 325 5.36 9.87 0.57
N THR A 326 5.66 10.81 -0.33
CA THR A 326 4.68 11.49 -1.17
C THR A 326 5.09 11.42 -2.64
N SER A 327 4.12 11.47 -3.54
CA SER A 327 4.40 11.51 -4.98
C SER A 327 5.03 12.83 -5.39
N THR A 328 5.86 12.77 -6.43
CA THR A 328 6.24 13.96 -7.19
C THR A 328 5.01 14.51 -7.90
N PRO A 329 4.72 15.83 -7.81
CA PRO A 329 3.64 16.45 -8.57
C PRO A 329 3.78 16.21 -10.07
N ALA A 330 2.66 15.96 -10.75
CA ALA A 330 2.62 16.04 -12.21
C ALA A 330 2.99 17.47 -12.66
N PRO A 331 3.75 17.62 -13.76
CA PRO A 331 3.99 18.94 -14.36
C PRO A 331 2.65 19.64 -14.61
N ALA A 332 2.60 20.94 -14.30
CA ALA A 332 1.46 21.77 -14.67
C ALA A 332 1.28 21.75 -16.19
N ALA A 333 0.04 21.82 -16.66
CA ALA A 333 -0.22 21.93 -18.09
C ALA A 333 0.62 23.07 -18.69
N PRO A 334 1.25 22.89 -19.87
CA PRO A 334 1.92 23.99 -20.54
C PRO A 334 0.94 25.16 -20.69
N PRO A 335 1.38 26.42 -20.50
CA PRO A 335 0.53 27.55 -20.82
C PRO A 335 0.01 27.37 -22.25
N ALA A 336 -1.29 27.57 -22.45
CA ALA A 336 -1.88 27.50 -23.79
C ALA A 336 -1.02 28.36 -24.72
N PRO A 337 -0.64 27.87 -25.92
CA PRO A 337 0.06 28.72 -26.87
C PRO A 337 -0.76 29.98 -27.01
N ALA A 338 -0.13 31.14 -26.80
CA ALA A 338 -0.78 32.41 -27.05
C ALA A 338 -1.27 32.33 -28.50
N GLY A 339 -2.58 32.11 -28.66
CA GLY A 339 -3.19 32.22 -29.98
C GLY A 339 -2.79 33.57 -30.54
N PRO A 340 -2.66 33.73 -31.87
CA PRO A 340 -2.52 35.07 -32.40
C PRO A 340 -3.67 35.87 -31.81
N TRP A 341 -3.35 36.83 -30.93
CA TRP A 341 -4.28 37.89 -30.57
C TRP A 341 -4.88 38.31 -31.90
N PRO A 342 -6.22 38.47 -32.04
CA PRO A 342 -6.76 39.02 -33.27
C PRO A 342 -5.97 40.30 -33.52
N GLN A 343 -5.06 40.24 -34.51
CA GLN A 343 -4.27 41.38 -34.92
C GLN A 343 -5.34 42.42 -35.17
N ALA A 344 -5.34 43.50 -34.38
CA ALA A 344 -6.33 44.54 -34.51
C ALA A 344 -6.35 44.88 -35.99
N VAL A 345 -7.42 44.48 -36.68
CA VAL A 345 -7.56 44.75 -38.11
C VAL A 345 -7.43 46.27 -38.18
N PRO A 346 -6.42 46.83 -38.87
CA PRO A 346 -6.28 48.27 -38.94
C PRO A 346 -7.58 48.80 -39.50
N VAL A 347 -8.40 49.41 -38.65
CA VAL A 347 -9.62 50.06 -39.11
C VAL A 347 -9.12 51.16 -40.04
N PRO A 348 -9.46 51.12 -41.34
CA PRO A 348 -9.05 52.19 -42.24
C PRO A 348 -9.55 53.49 -41.63
N ALA A 349 -8.66 54.47 -41.47
CA ALA A 349 -9.05 55.78 -40.95
C ALA A 349 -10.25 56.28 -41.77
N ALA A 350 -11.40 56.45 -41.10
CA ALA A 350 -12.58 56.97 -41.75
C ALA A 350 -12.25 58.34 -42.34
N PRO A 351 -12.63 58.64 -43.59
CA PRO A 351 -12.48 59.98 -44.13
C PRO A 351 -13.19 60.97 -43.19
N TYR A 352 -12.53 62.09 -42.89
CA TYR A 352 -13.09 63.16 -42.05
C TYR A 352 -14.53 63.49 -42.49
N GLY A 353 -15.50 63.24 -41.62
CA GLY A 353 -16.89 63.67 -41.79
C GLY A 353 -17.98 62.59 -41.76
N ALA A 354 -17.66 61.28 -41.67
CA ALA A 354 -18.68 60.25 -41.54
C ALA A 354 -19.02 59.93 -40.07
N PRO A 355 -20.31 59.78 -39.68
CA PRO A 355 -20.68 59.40 -38.32
C PRO A 355 -20.18 57.98 -38.00
N VAL A 356 -19.48 57.86 -36.87
CA VAL A 356 -18.96 56.58 -36.37
C VAL A 356 -20.13 55.69 -35.94
N PRO A 357 -20.31 54.47 -36.49
CA PRO A 357 -21.32 53.56 -35.98
C PRO A 357 -20.85 53.04 -34.61
N VAL A 358 -21.66 53.25 -33.58
CA VAL A 358 -21.46 52.62 -32.27
C VAL A 358 -21.66 51.12 -32.45
N PRO A 359 -20.72 50.23 -32.06
CA PRO A 359 -20.95 48.80 -32.18
C PRO A 359 -22.06 48.37 -31.22
N SER A 360 -23.23 48.01 -31.76
CA SER A 360 -24.22 47.26 -31.00
C SER A 360 -23.69 45.84 -30.81
N TYR A 361 -23.23 45.51 -29.61
CA TYR A 361 -22.97 44.13 -29.22
C TYR A 361 -24.30 43.36 -29.20
N GLN A 362 -24.68 42.76 -30.34
CA GLN A 362 -25.72 41.74 -30.35
C GLN A 362 -25.12 40.45 -29.77
N GLN A 363 -25.58 40.09 -28.58
CA GLN A 363 -25.40 38.76 -28.00
C GLN A 363 -25.90 37.70 -28.99
N PRO A 364 -25.12 36.65 -29.33
CA PRO A 364 -25.63 35.54 -30.12
C PRO A 364 -26.69 34.80 -29.29
N THR A 365 -27.95 34.95 -29.67
CA THR A 365 -29.04 34.10 -29.19
C THR A 365 -28.97 32.79 -29.97
N GLY A 366 -28.54 31.72 -29.32
CA GLY A 366 -28.74 30.37 -29.84
C GLY A 366 -27.62 29.37 -29.57
N HIS A 367 -27.63 28.75 -28.39
CA HIS A 367 -27.24 27.35 -28.23
C HIS A 367 -28.17 26.67 -27.22
N PRO A 368 -28.64 25.44 -27.48
CA PRO A 368 -29.53 24.73 -26.57
C PRO A 368 -28.79 24.35 -25.28
N ALA A 369 -29.47 24.56 -24.17
CA ALA A 369 -29.01 24.15 -22.85
C ALA A 369 -28.76 22.64 -22.79
N SER A 370 -27.53 22.23 -22.50
CA SER A 370 -27.27 20.87 -22.02
C SER A 370 -27.84 20.75 -20.61
N GLN A 371 -29.03 20.16 -20.50
CA GLN A 371 -29.64 19.76 -19.24
C GLN A 371 -28.85 18.60 -18.62
N TRP A 372 -27.88 18.87 -17.74
CA TRP A 372 -27.46 17.91 -16.71
C TRP A 372 -26.83 18.63 -15.50
N GLY A 373 -27.56 18.60 -14.37
CA GLY A 373 -27.03 18.47 -13.01
C GLY A 373 -26.30 19.67 -12.39
N GLY A 374 -27.04 20.45 -11.59
CA GLY A 374 -26.53 21.65 -10.92
C GLY A 374 -25.45 21.41 -9.87
N TRP A 375 -24.53 22.38 -9.81
CA TRP A 375 -23.79 22.77 -8.61
C TRP A 375 -23.63 24.29 -8.62
N TYR A 376 -24.01 24.92 -7.52
CA TYR A 376 -23.92 26.36 -7.29
C TYR A 376 -22.47 26.86 -7.40
N ALA A 377 -22.23 27.88 -8.23
CA ALA A 377 -21.02 28.70 -8.18
C ALA A 377 -21.32 29.99 -7.38
N PRO A 378 -20.43 30.44 -6.47
CA PRO A 378 -20.62 31.71 -5.79
C PRO A 378 -20.38 32.87 -6.76
N GLN A 379 -21.37 33.76 -6.89
CA GLN A 379 -21.25 35.01 -7.64
C GLN A 379 -20.19 35.89 -6.97
N GLN A 380 -19.09 36.16 -7.67
CA GLN A 380 -18.21 37.28 -7.36
C GLN A 380 -18.93 38.56 -7.75
N ALA A 381 -19.25 39.40 -6.76
CA ALA A 381 -19.76 40.73 -6.98
C ALA A 381 -18.70 41.60 -7.69
N ALA A 382 -19.07 42.19 -8.83
CA ALA A 382 -18.27 43.20 -9.50
C ALA A 382 -18.24 44.50 -8.65
N PRO A 383 -17.11 45.23 -8.59
CA PRO A 383 -17.07 46.52 -7.90
C PRO A 383 -17.82 47.60 -8.73
N PRO A 384 -18.52 48.55 -8.09
CA PRO A 384 -19.21 49.63 -8.79
C PRO A 384 -18.21 50.66 -9.32
N GLN A 385 -18.43 51.08 -10.57
CA GLN A 385 -17.64 52.07 -11.27
C GLN A 385 -18.25 53.46 -11.01
N TRP A 386 -17.56 54.30 -10.25
CA TRP A 386 -17.90 55.73 -10.12
C TRP A 386 -16.91 56.56 -10.91
N GLY A 387 -17.41 57.22 -11.95
CA GLY A 387 -16.71 58.28 -12.68
C GLY A 387 -16.78 59.60 -11.91
N GLY A 388 -15.65 60.26 -11.76
CA GLY A 388 -15.54 61.60 -11.22
C GLY A 388 -14.08 62.00 -11.03
N GLN A 389 -13.61 62.99 -11.80
CA GLN A 389 -12.31 63.62 -11.62
C GLN A 389 -12.24 64.32 -10.26
N LEU A 390 -11.17 64.10 -9.49
CA LEU A 390 -10.67 65.02 -8.46
C LEU A 390 -9.12 64.98 -8.39
N PRO A 391 -8.46 66.08 -7.97
CA PRO A 391 -7.10 66.43 -8.37
C PRO A 391 -6.00 65.81 -7.49
N ALA A 392 -4.78 65.70 -8.04
CA ALA A 392 -3.59 65.27 -7.32
C ALA A 392 -3.06 66.34 -6.35
N PRO A 393 -2.56 65.93 -5.18
CA PRO A 393 -1.47 66.66 -4.53
C PRO A 393 -0.33 65.76 -3.99
N GLN A 394 0.86 66.01 -4.54
CA GLN A 394 2.17 66.28 -3.92
C GLN A 394 2.59 65.71 -2.55
N TRP A 395 3.84 65.24 -2.56
CA TRP A 395 4.71 64.64 -1.54
C TRP A 395 4.85 65.39 -0.20
N GLY A 396 5.03 64.60 0.88
CA GLY A 396 5.63 65.03 2.15
C GLY A 396 5.66 63.93 3.21
N ASP A 397 6.84 63.42 3.54
CA ASP A 397 7.18 62.74 4.82
C ASP A 397 7.47 63.82 5.89
N PRO A 398 7.30 63.61 7.23
CA PRO A 398 8.11 62.65 7.99
C PRO A 398 7.54 62.01 9.30
N SER A 399 7.97 60.77 9.57
CA SER A 399 8.44 60.21 10.87
C SER A 399 7.41 59.87 12.01
N PRO A 400 7.78 59.14 13.10
CA PRO A 400 7.26 57.79 13.37
C PRO A 400 6.49 57.69 14.71
N VAL A 401 5.58 56.73 14.85
CA VAL A 401 4.87 56.48 16.13
C VAL A 401 5.29 55.11 16.70
N PRO A 402 5.58 54.99 18.02
CA PRO A 402 6.27 53.83 18.59
C PRO A 402 5.34 52.65 18.87
N ALA A 403 5.91 51.45 18.83
CA ALA A 403 5.30 50.19 19.25
C ALA A 403 5.31 50.06 20.79
N GLU A 404 4.21 49.58 21.37
CA GLU A 404 4.18 49.02 22.72
C GLU A 404 3.88 47.51 22.71
N PRO A 405 4.47 46.72 23.63
CA PRO A 405 4.43 45.27 23.62
C PRO A 405 3.27 44.71 24.43
N VAL A 406 2.51 43.76 23.86
CA VAL A 406 1.53 42.97 24.63
C VAL A 406 2.15 41.64 25.05
N SER A 407 2.26 41.49 26.37
CA SER A 407 2.78 40.37 27.14
C SER A 407 1.87 39.13 27.08
N ARG A 408 2.51 37.95 27.09
CA ARG A 408 1.89 36.63 27.30
C ARG A 408 1.46 36.43 28.76
N PRO A 409 0.39 35.68 29.05
CA PRO A 409 0.21 34.99 30.33
C PRO A 409 0.56 33.48 30.25
N PRO A 410 0.90 32.85 31.39
CA PRO A 410 1.59 31.55 31.46
C PRO A 410 0.66 30.32 31.59
N VAL A 411 1.31 29.16 31.54
CA VAL A 411 0.82 27.78 31.73
C VAL A 411 0.82 27.40 33.21
N GLU A 412 -0.28 26.82 33.71
CA GLU A 412 -0.38 26.02 34.95
C GLU A 412 -1.69 25.20 34.84
N ALA A 413 -1.71 23.88 34.68
CA ALA A 413 -1.38 22.79 35.61
C ALA A 413 -2.23 22.84 36.90
N ASP A 414 -3.24 21.96 37.01
CA ASP A 414 -3.63 21.38 38.30
C ASP A 414 -4.50 20.11 38.14
N VAL A 415 -4.10 19.09 38.90
CA VAL A 415 -4.72 17.77 39.11
C VAL A 415 -5.24 17.75 40.55
N PRO A 416 -6.40 17.14 40.85
CA PRO A 416 -6.71 16.74 42.22
C PRO A 416 -6.70 15.21 42.37
N THR A 417 -5.71 14.71 43.10
CA THR A 417 -5.75 13.45 43.86
C THR A 417 -6.42 13.70 45.20
N THR A 418 -7.43 12.90 45.57
CA THR A 418 -7.80 12.68 46.97
C THR A 418 -8.22 11.22 47.21
N THR A 419 -7.48 10.59 48.13
CA THR A 419 -7.79 9.33 48.79
C THR A 419 -8.46 9.65 50.13
N ALA A 420 -9.60 9.05 50.46
CA ALA A 420 -10.07 8.90 51.84
C ALA A 420 -11.04 7.72 51.99
N ALA A 421 -11.02 7.16 53.20
CA ALA A 421 -11.40 5.82 53.60
C ALA A 421 -12.92 5.52 53.71
N ARG A 422 -13.20 4.21 53.72
CA ARG A 422 -14.46 3.46 53.98
C ARG A 422 -14.94 3.60 55.45
N PRO A 423 -16.18 3.20 55.83
CA PRO A 423 -16.48 1.78 56.14
C PRO A 423 -17.96 1.36 55.84
N PRO A 424 -18.57 0.29 56.43
CA PRO A 424 -18.80 -0.99 55.73
C PRO A 424 -20.30 -1.43 55.66
N VAL A 425 -20.61 -2.45 54.86
CA VAL A 425 -21.88 -3.19 54.91
C VAL A 425 -21.60 -4.70 54.77
N GLU A 426 -21.94 -5.46 55.83
CA GLU A 426 -22.23 -6.91 55.94
C GLU A 426 -23.31 -7.35 54.94
N ALA A 427 -23.58 -8.58 54.52
CA ALA A 427 -23.14 -9.97 54.65
C ALA A 427 -23.78 -10.66 53.40
N ASP A 428 -23.34 -11.78 52.83
CA ASP A 428 -23.54 -13.14 53.35
C ASP A 428 -22.82 -14.15 52.43
N VAL A 429 -22.33 -15.21 53.05
CA VAL A 429 -21.69 -16.38 52.45
C VAL A 429 -22.68 -17.55 52.50
N PRO A 430 -22.61 -18.51 51.57
CA PRO A 430 -22.46 -19.87 52.05
C PRO A 430 -21.30 -20.60 51.38
N THR A 431 -20.49 -21.19 52.24
CA THR A 431 -19.44 -22.15 52.00
C THR A 431 -20.04 -23.50 51.60
N THR A 432 -19.44 -24.16 50.62
CA THR A 432 -19.38 -25.63 50.65
C THR A 432 -18.11 -26.13 49.97
N THR A 433 -17.23 -26.64 50.82
CA THR A 433 -16.08 -27.47 50.50
C THR A 433 -16.54 -28.80 49.90
N THR A 434 -15.95 -29.23 48.79
CA THR A 434 -15.66 -30.66 48.56
C THR A 434 -14.55 -30.80 47.54
N ALA A 435 -13.41 -31.30 48.01
CA ALA A 435 -12.34 -31.83 47.18
C ALA A 435 -12.88 -32.94 46.28
N ARG A 436 -12.47 -32.95 45.00
CA ARG A 436 -12.69 -34.09 44.12
C ARG A 436 -11.35 -34.53 43.54
N THR A 437 -10.99 -35.73 43.97
CA THR A 437 -9.89 -36.57 43.53
C THR A 437 -10.06 -37.02 42.09
N TRP A 438 -8.97 -37.04 41.34
CA TRP A 438 -8.87 -37.66 40.01
C TRP A 438 -8.96 -39.19 40.12
N PRO A 439 -9.75 -39.88 39.28
CA PRO A 439 -9.58 -41.31 39.08
C PRO A 439 -8.67 -41.61 37.88
N ALA A 440 -7.83 -42.62 38.10
CA ALA A 440 -6.85 -43.19 37.20
C ALA A 440 -7.48 -43.96 36.02
N SER A 441 -6.65 -44.15 34.98
CA SER A 441 -6.87 -44.97 33.80
C SER A 441 -7.21 -46.44 34.10
N PRO A 442 -7.92 -47.14 33.20
CA PRO A 442 -7.85 -48.59 33.06
C PRO A 442 -7.16 -49.04 31.75
N PRO A 443 -6.79 -50.34 31.64
CA PRO A 443 -5.64 -50.81 30.86
C PRO A 443 -5.97 -51.33 29.46
N ALA A 444 -4.89 -51.59 28.72
CA ALA A 444 -4.84 -52.18 27.38
C ALA A 444 -5.34 -53.63 27.34
N GLU A 445 -6.17 -53.96 26.34
CA GLU A 445 -6.45 -55.32 25.89
C GLU A 445 -6.63 -55.35 24.36
N GLY A 446 -6.06 -56.37 23.71
CA GLY A 446 -6.65 -56.95 22.49
C GLY A 446 -5.98 -56.69 21.13
N MET A 447 -4.68 -57.01 20.98
CA MET A 447 -4.07 -57.18 19.64
C MET A 447 -4.50 -58.53 19.04
N ASN A 448 -5.50 -58.53 18.16
CA ASN A 448 -5.83 -59.68 17.31
C ASN A 448 -5.09 -59.58 15.97
N ARG A 449 -4.20 -60.55 15.72
CA ARG A 449 -3.69 -60.90 14.38
C ARG A 449 -4.62 -61.91 13.72
N PRO A 450 -4.70 -61.87 12.39
CA PRO A 450 -4.42 -63.05 11.55
C PRO A 450 -3.29 -62.68 10.55
N GLY A 451 -2.38 -63.53 10.09
CA GLY A 451 -2.41 -64.99 9.93
C GLY A 451 -2.59 -65.36 8.45
N GLY A 452 -1.49 -65.60 7.71
CA GLY A 452 -1.48 -66.21 6.35
C GLY A 452 -0.49 -65.54 5.39
N ALA A 453 0.71 -66.09 5.15
CA ALA A 453 1.06 -67.13 4.13
C ALA A 453 1.61 -66.48 2.83
N GLN A 454 2.94 -66.46 2.65
CA GLN A 454 3.76 -67.35 1.78
C GLN A 454 3.62 -67.12 0.26
N GLY A 455 4.76 -66.85 -0.39
CA GLY A 455 5.05 -67.39 -1.74
C GLY A 455 5.68 -66.44 -2.78
N ALA A 456 6.96 -66.70 -3.12
CA ALA A 456 7.66 -66.46 -4.41
C ALA A 456 7.63 -65.04 -5.02
N GLY A 457 8.73 -64.30 -5.18
CA GLY A 457 10.04 -64.68 -5.73
C GLY A 457 10.06 -64.37 -7.23
N TRP A 458 10.76 -63.32 -7.68
CA TRP A 458 11.36 -63.17 -9.02
C TRP A 458 12.31 -61.96 -9.05
N LEU A 459 13.57 -62.24 -9.41
CA LEU A 459 14.62 -61.29 -9.79
C LEU A 459 14.40 -60.79 -11.23
N GLY A 460 14.78 -59.54 -11.52
CA GLY A 460 15.01 -59.08 -12.88
C GLY A 460 15.14 -57.56 -13.03
N ASP A 461 16.36 -57.02 -12.88
CA ASP A 461 16.72 -55.70 -13.40
C ASP A 461 16.93 -55.74 -14.92
N PRO A 462 16.57 -54.67 -15.67
CA PRO A 462 17.22 -54.36 -16.93
C PRO A 462 18.10 -53.08 -16.86
N PRO A 463 19.20 -53.01 -17.65
CA PRO A 463 20.21 -51.96 -17.55
C PRO A 463 19.90 -50.75 -18.47
N ALA A 464 20.50 -49.59 -18.16
CA ALA A 464 20.60 -48.46 -19.09
C ALA A 464 22.03 -47.85 -19.09
N PRO A 465 22.48 -47.26 -20.22
CA PRO A 465 23.88 -47.31 -20.64
C PRO A 465 24.72 -46.06 -20.35
N ALA A 466 26.02 -46.22 -20.63
CA ALA A 466 27.14 -45.34 -20.33
C ALA A 466 27.23 -43.99 -21.07
N ALA A 467 28.08 -43.14 -20.49
CA ALA A 467 28.43 -41.78 -20.86
C ALA A 467 29.06 -41.59 -22.26
N GLN A 468 28.85 -40.40 -22.84
CA GLN A 468 29.69 -39.84 -23.89
C GLN A 468 30.03 -38.36 -23.59
N GLN A 469 31.30 -38.02 -23.76
CA GLN A 469 31.96 -36.70 -23.63
C GLN A 469 32.18 -36.09 -25.04
N PRO A 470 32.62 -34.81 -25.16
CA PRO A 470 32.08 -33.82 -26.09
C PRO A 470 32.91 -33.61 -27.37
N VAL A 471 32.27 -33.01 -28.38
CA VAL A 471 32.87 -32.47 -29.62
C VAL A 471 32.02 -31.22 -29.94
N GLY A 472 32.47 -29.99 -30.20
CA GLY A 472 33.68 -29.44 -30.80
C GLY A 472 33.19 -28.33 -31.75
N MET A 473 33.41 -27.05 -31.44
CA MET A 473 33.06 -25.89 -32.28
C MET A 473 34.10 -25.65 -33.39
N PRO A 474 33.72 -24.99 -34.50
CA PRO A 474 34.46 -23.80 -34.96
C PRO A 474 33.50 -22.69 -35.54
N PRO A 475 33.98 -21.50 -35.96
CA PRO A 475 33.53 -20.20 -35.43
C PRO A 475 32.74 -19.34 -36.45
N VAL A 476 32.32 -18.11 -36.07
CA VAL A 476 32.55 -16.84 -36.82
C VAL A 476 31.66 -15.68 -36.30
N ASP A 477 32.36 -14.58 -35.98
CA ASP A 477 32.07 -13.13 -35.97
C ASP A 477 31.02 -12.44 -35.06
N ARG A 478 31.56 -11.57 -34.18
CA ARG A 478 30.91 -10.41 -33.53
C ARG A 478 31.10 -9.15 -34.41
N PRO A 479 30.24 -8.11 -34.30
CA PRO A 479 30.50 -7.07 -33.30
C PRO A 479 29.23 -6.44 -32.67
N GLY A 480 29.34 -6.00 -31.41
CA GLY A 480 28.31 -5.20 -30.73
C GLY A 480 28.44 -5.25 -29.21
N THR A 481 29.23 -4.33 -28.65
CA THR A 481 29.57 -4.18 -27.23
C THR A 481 28.35 -3.88 -26.34
N ALA A 482 28.09 -4.76 -25.37
CA ALA A 482 27.35 -4.45 -24.14
C ALA A 482 28.22 -4.86 -22.94
N ALA A 483 28.39 -3.94 -21.98
CA ALA A 483 29.22 -4.11 -20.80
C ALA A 483 28.68 -5.22 -19.86
N PRO A 484 29.55 -5.94 -19.12
CA PRO A 484 29.18 -7.14 -18.39
C PRO A 484 28.50 -6.83 -17.05
N TRP A 485 27.50 -7.65 -16.71
CA TRP A 485 26.97 -7.80 -15.36
C TRP A 485 28.02 -8.51 -14.49
N GLY A 486 28.29 -7.98 -13.30
CA GLY A 486 29.06 -8.70 -12.26
C GLY A 486 30.43 -8.12 -11.89
N ALA A 487 30.56 -6.81 -11.72
CA ALA A 487 31.69 -6.26 -10.95
C ALA A 487 31.36 -6.33 -9.45
N GLU A 488 32.27 -6.90 -8.66
CA GLU A 488 32.22 -6.81 -7.20
C GLU A 488 32.19 -5.32 -6.78
N PRO A 489 31.40 -4.96 -5.75
CA PRO A 489 31.36 -3.58 -5.28
C PRO A 489 32.74 -3.16 -4.75
N SER A 490 33.17 -1.95 -5.11
CA SER A 490 34.40 -1.36 -4.57
C SER A 490 34.37 -1.27 -3.04
N ASP A 491 35.55 -1.23 -2.42
CA ASP A 491 35.69 -1.16 -0.95
C ASP A 491 34.91 0.01 -0.32
N ASP A 492 34.73 1.12 -1.05
CA ASP A 492 33.90 2.26 -0.65
C ASP A 492 32.41 1.92 -0.54
N VAL A 493 31.92 1.04 -1.41
CA VAL A 493 30.54 0.55 -1.37
C VAL A 493 30.37 -0.43 -0.21
N LEU A 494 31.36 -1.28 0.09
CA LEU A 494 31.33 -2.20 1.23
C LEU A 494 31.38 -1.46 2.57
N ALA A 495 32.15 -0.36 2.65
CA ALA A 495 32.22 0.48 3.86
C ALA A 495 30.89 1.18 4.21
N SER A 496 29.98 1.36 3.24
CA SER A 496 28.66 1.97 3.46
C SER A 496 27.63 1.07 4.18
N TRP A 497 28.00 -0.17 4.52
CA TRP A 497 27.11 -1.17 5.11
C TRP A 497 27.24 -1.25 6.65
N GLY A 498 28.19 -0.53 7.24
CA GLY A 498 28.32 -0.35 8.69
C GLY A 498 27.45 0.79 9.24
N PRO A 499 27.25 0.88 10.58
CA PRO A 499 26.62 2.05 11.19
C PRO A 499 27.44 3.32 10.92
N PRO A 500 26.80 4.50 10.83
CA PRO A 500 27.50 5.74 10.48
C PRO A 500 28.54 6.08 11.55
N VAL A 501 29.80 6.23 11.13
CA VAL A 501 30.85 6.86 11.92
C VAL A 501 30.73 8.37 11.72
N ASP A 502 30.35 9.10 12.76
CA ASP A 502 30.39 10.57 12.76
C ASP A 502 31.83 11.03 12.58
N ARG A 503 32.11 11.73 11.47
CA ARG A 503 33.33 12.53 11.35
C ARG A 503 33.06 13.90 12.00
N PRO A 504 33.86 14.37 12.96
CA PRO A 504 33.63 15.66 13.59
C PRO A 504 33.86 16.80 12.58
N ARG A 505 32.91 17.75 12.58
CA ARG A 505 33.02 19.06 11.91
C ARG A 505 34.28 19.77 12.43
N ILE A 506 35.24 20.01 11.55
CA ILE A 506 36.27 21.03 11.78
C ILE A 506 35.65 22.37 11.34
N MET A 507 35.62 23.31 12.28
CA MET A 507 35.23 24.70 12.09
C MET A 507 36.23 25.38 11.15
N GLU A 508 35.78 25.81 9.98
CA GLU A 508 36.47 26.85 9.21
C GLU A 508 36.07 28.20 9.80
N GLY A 509 37.06 28.87 10.39
CA GLY A 509 36.94 30.20 10.98
C GLY A 509 36.81 31.31 9.94
N GLU A 510 36.20 32.40 10.40
CA GLU A 510 35.98 33.69 9.74
C GLU A 510 37.26 34.38 9.20
N PRO A 511 37.11 35.38 8.29
CA PRO A 511 38.19 35.92 7.46
C PRO A 511 39.09 36.92 8.20
N PRO A 512 40.31 37.21 7.70
CA PRO A 512 41.24 38.10 8.38
C PRO A 512 40.88 39.57 8.13
N PHE A 513 40.73 40.30 9.24
CA PHE A 513 40.91 41.75 9.31
C PHE A 513 42.41 42.06 9.27
N ASP A 514 42.75 43.02 8.42
CA ASP A 514 44.05 43.65 8.28
C ASP A 514 44.14 44.79 9.30
N GLU A 515 45.10 44.73 10.22
CA GLU A 515 45.63 45.92 10.91
C GLU A 515 46.96 45.54 11.58
N GLY A 516 48.05 45.83 10.87
CA GLY A 516 49.39 45.83 11.43
C GLY A 516 49.57 47.02 12.36
N ALA A 517 49.87 46.76 13.63
CA ALA A 517 50.38 47.78 14.54
C ALA A 517 51.44 47.19 15.49
N ALA A 518 52.70 47.53 15.20
CA ALA A 518 53.79 47.71 16.15
C ALA A 518 54.85 48.59 15.45
N PRO A 519 55.63 49.44 16.15
CA PRO A 519 56.09 49.22 17.52
C PRO A 519 56.19 50.45 18.46
N ARG A 520 56.25 50.14 19.78
CA ARG A 520 57.05 50.71 20.90
C ARG A 520 57.40 52.22 21.03
N GLN A 521 57.54 52.57 22.33
CA GLN A 521 58.24 53.68 23.03
C GLN A 521 57.37 54.90 23.35
N GLU A 522 57.00 55.09 24.62
CA GLU A 522 57.75 55.77 25.71
C GLU A 522 57.75 57.30 25.53
N GLU A 523 56.81 57.96 26.21
CA GLU A 523 57.06 58.98 27.26
C GLU A 523 55.81 59.13 28.14
#